data_AF-A0A3C0WMD3-F1
#
_entry.id   AF-A0A3C0WMD3-F1
#
_cell.length_a   1.000
_cell.length_b   1.000
_cell.length_c   1.000
_cell.angle_alpha   90.00
_cell.angle_beta   90.00
_cell.angle_gamma   90.00
#
_symmetry.space_group_name_H-M   'P 1'
#
loop_
_entity.id
_entity.type
_entity.pdbx_description
1 polymer ?
#
loop_
_entity_poly.entity_id
_entity_poly.type
_entity_poly.pdbx_seq_one_letter_code
_entity_poly.pdbx_strand_id
1 'polypeptide(L)'
;DVIIIDSVAALIPKKELDGEIGDSHVGLQARLMSQSMRKLTGAIAKSKSAVIFINQIREKIGVMFGSPETTPGGRALKFYSSCRIDVRRIGQLKDGDQVVGQRVRTKIVKNKIAPPFRIAEFDMMHTNGISYEGDLLDLGIKHSVVSRSGSWFKL
;
A
#
# COMPACT_ATOMS: atom_id res chain seq x y z
N ASP A 1 14.81 -1.09 12.67
CA ASP A 1 13.58 -1.82 13.02
C ASP A 1 12.37 -1.30 12.26
N VAL A 2 11.34 -2.14 12.11
CA VAL A 2 10.11 -1.84 11.36
C VAL A 2 8.90 -2.23 12.20
N ILE A 3 7.88 -1.38 12.25
CA ILE A 3 6.58 -1.65 12.85
C ILE A 3 5.52 -1.61 11.76
N ILE A 4 4.67 -2.63 11.69
CA ILE A 4 3.56 -2.71 10.74
C ILE A 4 2.24 -2.62 11.52
N ILE A 5 1.36 -1.72 11.08
CA ILE A 5 0.01 -1.56 11.62
C ILE A 5 -0.98 -1.99 10.54
N ASP A 6 -1.57 -3.16 10.73
CA ASP A 6 -2.59 -3.75 9.85
C ASP A 6 -3.92 -3.87 10.61
N SER A 7 -4.94 -3.03 10.37
CA SER A 7 -4.98 -1.88 9.44
C SER A 7 -5.44 -0.62 10.17
N VAL A 8 -5.27 0.54 9.53
CA VAL A 8 -5.79 1.83 10.03
C VAL A 8 -7.31 1.77 10.26
N ALA A 9 -8.04 1.02 9.43
CA ALA A 9 -9.47 0.86 9.57
C ALA A 9 -9.87 0.19 10.90
N ALA A 10 -9.00 -0.68 11.45
CA ALA A 10 -9.21 -1.38 12.71
C ALA A 10 -8.83 -0.55 13.94
N LEU A 11 -8.25 0.65 13.77
CA LEU A 11 -7.97 1.57 14.87
C LEU A 11 -9.26 2.27 15.30
N ILE A 12 -10.07 1.57 16.10
CA ILE A 12 -11.35 2.03 16.62
C ILE A 12 -11.10 2.87 17.89
N PRO A 13 -11.59 4.12 17.96
CA PRO A 13 -11.51 4.92 19.17
C PRO A 13 -12.24 4.25 20.34
N LYS A 14 -11.68 4.34 21.55
CA LYS A 14 -12.28 3.75 22.76
C LYS A 14 -13.76 4.12 22.96
N LYS A 15 -14.13 5.40 22.75
CA LYS A 15 -15.53 5.84 22.87
C LYS A 15 -16.49 5.19 21.87
N GLU A 16 -16.00 4.80 20.70
CA GLU A 16 -16.80 4.08 19.70
C GLU A 16 -16.94 2.61 20.10
N LEU A 17 -15.90 2.03 20.70
CA LEU A 17 -15.91 0.66 21.20
C LEU A 17 -16.81 0.47 22.43
N ASP A 18 -16.88 1.49 23.29
CA ASP A 18 -17.71 1.50 24.51
C ASP A 18 -19.16 1.96 24.25
N GLY A 19 -19.47 2.46 23.03
CA GLY A 19 -20.79 2.97 22.65
C GLY A 19 -21.70 1.91 22.03
N GLU A 20 -22.95 2.27 21.75
CA GLU A 20 -23.90 1.36 21.08
C GLU A 20 -23.80 1.43 19.55
N ILE A 21 -24.14 0.33 18.88
CA ILE A 21 -24.22 0.30 17.41
C ILE A 21 -25.32 1.27 16.96
N GLY A 22 -24.92 2.34 16.27
CA GLY A 22 -25.83 3.38 15.80
C GLY A 22 -25.53 4.76 16.39
N ASP A 23 -24.69 4.83 17.43
CA ASP A 23 -24.28 6.10 18.01
C ASP A 23 -23.45 6.93 17.03
N SER A 24 -23.86 8.18 16.83
CA SER A 24 -23.22 9.10 15.89
C SER A 24 -21.90 9.63 16.44
N HIS A 25 -20.79 9.02 16.03
CA HIS A 25 -19.43 9.43 16.39
C HIS A 25 -18.70 10.07 15.20
N VAL A 26 -19.23 11.18 14.68
CA VAL A 26 -18.71 11.82 13.46
C VAL A 26 -17.24 12.25 13.64
N GLY A 27 -16.35 11.68 12.82
CA GLY A 27 -14.95 12.11 12.70
C GLY A 27 -14.04 11.76 13.88
N LEU A 28 -14.48 10.91 14.80
CA LEU A 28 -13.71 10.55 16.00
C LEU A 28 -12.38 9.88 15.62
N GLN A 29 -12.40 8.92 14.70
CA GLN A 29 -11.21 8.25 14.19
C GLN A 29 -10.23 9.22 13.51
N ALA A 30 -10.72 10.19 12.74
CA ALA A 30 -9.88 11.18 12.09
C ALA A 30 -9.17 12.12 13.10
N ARG A 31 -9.84 12.47 14.19
CA ARG A 31 -9.26 13.26 15.29
C ARG A 31 -8.21 12.47 16.05
N LEU A 32 -8.49 11.20 16.38
CA LEU A 32 -7.54 10.28 16.99
C LEU A 32 -6.27 10.19 16.15
N MET A 33 -6.39 9.89 14.86
CA MET A 33 -5.25 9.79 13.95
C MET A 33 -4.44 11.09 13.87
N SER A 34 -5.11 12.26 13.84
CA SER A 34 -4.43 13.55 13.80
C SER A 34 -3.59 13.81 15.06
N GLN A 35 -4.11 13.45 16.23
CA GLN A 35 -3.39 13.57 17.50
C GLN A 35 -2.25 12.56 17.61
N SER A 36 -2.51 11.29 17.27
CA SER A 36 -1.54 10.21 17.30
C SER A 36 -0.35 10.51 16.37
N MET A 37 -0.60 10.89 15.12
CA MET A 37 0.47 11.18 14.16
C MET A 37 1.36 12.35 14.62
N ARG A 38 0.78 13.38 15.25
CA ARG A 38 1.54 14.52 15.78
C ARG A 38 2.55 14.08 16.85
N LYS A 39 2.18 13.14 17.73
CA LYS A 39 3.07 12.60 18.76
C LYS A 39 4.05 11.57 18.20
N LEU A 40 3.56 10.64 17.38
CA LEU A 40 4.34 9.51 16.87
C LEU A 40 5.45 9.95 15.92
N THR A 41 5.23 10.98 15.09
CA THR A 41 6.24 11.40 14.10
C THR A 41 7.60 11.72 14.74
N GLY A 42 7.60 12.45 15.87
CA GLY A 42 8.83 12.76 16.59
C GLY A 42 9.49 11.53 17.22
N ALA A 43 8.69 10.61 17.77
CA ALA A 43 9.19 9.38 18.37
C ALA A 43 9.78 8.41 17.32
N ILE A 44 9.11 8.26 16.17
CA ILE A 44 9.56 7.44 15.03
C ILE A 44 10.90 7.95 14.51
N ALA A 45 11.05 9.28 14.36
CA ALA A 45 12.30 9.88 13.90
C ALA A 45 13.46 9.62 14.89
N LYS A 46 13.22 9.81 16.19
CA LYS A 46 14.23 9.58 17.24
C LYS A 46 14.66 8.11 17.36
N SER A 47 13.71 7.19 17.21
CA SER A 47 13.96 5.75 17.25
C SER A 47 14.57 5.18 15.98
N LYS A 48 14.76 6.01 14.93
CA LYS A 48 15.28 5.59 13.61
C LYS A 48 14.57 4.35 13.05
N SER A 49 13.28 4.23 13.36
CA SER A 49 12.46 3.09 12.97
C SER A 49 11.51 3.47 11.84
N ALA A 50 11.11 2.49 11.02
CA ALA A 50 10.08 2.68 10.02
C ALA A 50 8.72 2.22 10.56
N VAL A 51 7.66 2.95 10.28
CA VAL A 51 6.29 2.54 10.60
C VAL A 51 5.46 2.49 9.32
N ILE A 52 4.90 1.32 9.03
CA ILE A 52 4.09 1.05 7.84
C ILE A 52 2.64 0.92 8.30
N PHE A 53 1.76 1.73 7.70
CA PHE A 53 0.32 1.64 7.92
C PHE A 53 -0.34 1.02 6.69
N ILE A 54 -1.01 -0.11 6.89
CA ILE A 54 -1.86 -0.71 5.86
C ILE A 54 -3.24 -0.06 5.96
N ASN A 55 -3.78 0.35 4.82
CA ASN A 55 -5.07 1.00 4.77
C ASN A 55 -5.88 0.55 3.55
N GLN A 56 -7.18 0.46 3.75
CA GLN A 56 -8.13 0.02 2.73
C GLN A 56 -8.61 1.23 1.91
N ILE A 57 -8.92 0.98 0.64
CA ILE A 57 -9.66 1.93 -0.18
C ILE A 57 -11.14 1.79 0.15
N ARG A 58 -11.83 2.91 0.34
CA ARG A 58 -13.29 3.01 0.42
C ARG A 58 -13.77 3.98 -0.64
N GLU A 59 -15.04 3.90 -0.99
CA GLU A 59 -15.66 4.87 -1.89
C GLU A 59 -16.46 5.89 -1.09
N LYS A 60 -16.35 7.17 -1.47
CA LYS A 60 -17.17 8.23 -0.92
C LYS A 60 -18.44 8.38 -1.76
N ILE A 61 -19.58 8.06 -1.15
CA ILE A 61 -20.90 8.24 -1.76
C ILE A 61 -21.12 9.73 -2.07
N GLY A 62 -21.67 10.02 -3.26
CA GLY A 62 -22.07 11.37 -3.66
C GLY A 62 -21.00 12.24 -4.32
N VAL A 63 -19.85 11.67 -4.72
CA VAL A 63 -18.85 12.39 -5.51
C VAL A 63 -19.23 12.36 -6.99
N MET A 64 -19.63 13.51 -7.54
CA MET A 64 -19.99 13.65 -8.97
C MET A 64 -18.81 14.02 -9.88
N PHE A 65 -17.68 14.49 -9.31
CA PHE A 65 -16.49 14.88 -10.06
C PHE A 65 -15.20 14.49 -9.32
N GLY A 66 -14.22 13.96 -10.06
CA GLY A 66 -12.95 13.46 -9.51
C GLY A 66 -13.00 12.01 -9.04
N SER A 67 -11.94 11.56 -8.35
CA SER A 67 -11.87 10.18 -7.84
C SER A 67 -12.75 10.02 -6.59
N PRO A 68 -13.66 9.02 -6.54
CA PRO A 68 -14.45 8.72 -5.36
C PRO A 68 -13.64 7.98 -4.27
N GLU A 69 -12.40 7.57 -4.58
CA GLU A 69 -11.57 6.79 -3.66
C GLU A 69 -11.13 7.63 -2.44
N THR A 70 -11.41 7.09 -1.26
CA THR A 70 -10.98 7.62 0.03
C THR A 70 -10.36 6.53 0.89
N THR A 71 -9.76 6.91 2.01
CA THR A 71 -9.10 6.00 2.94
C THR A 71 -9.56 6.30 4.37
N PRO A 72 -9.82 5.28 5.22
CA PRO A 72 -10.09 5.43 6.65
C PRO A 72 -9.03 6.24 7.42
N GLY A 73 -9.40 6.78 8.58
CA GLY A 73 -8.48 7.54 9.45
C GLY A 73 -8.30 9.03 9.08
N GLY A 74 -9.12 9.56 8.16
CA GLY A 74 -9.09 10.97 7.77
C GLY A 74 -7.87 11.38 6.94
N ARG A 75 -7.46 12.65 7.04
CA ARG A 75 -6.37 13.20 6.20
C ARG A 75 -4.99 13.14 6.87
N ALA A 76 -4.90 12.91 8.17
CA ALA A 76 -3.64 13.00 8.92
C ALA A 76 -2.54 12.12 8.32
N LEU A 77 -2.83 10.83 8.14
CA LEU A 77 -1.87 9.89 7.59
C LEU A 77 -1.35 10.32 6.21
N LYS A 78 -2.21 10.90 5.36
CA LYS A 78 -1.83 11.40 4.03
C LYS A 78 -0.79 12.51 4.11
N PHE A 79 -0.78 13.34 5.16
CA PHE A 79 0.17 14.45 5.34
C PHE A 79 1.46 14.02 6.04
N TYR A 80 1.33 13.22 7.10
CA TYR A 80 2.48 12.79 7.90
C TYR A 80 3.33 11.73 7.20
N SER A 81 2.74 10.86 6.37
CA SER A 81 3.49 9.81 5.66
C SER A 81 4.59 10.40 4.76
N SER A 82 5.80 9.83 4.84
CA SER A 82 6.92 10.21 3.96
C SER A 82 6.80 9.57 2.58
N CYS A 83 6.30 8.34 2.53
CA CYS A 83 5.98 7.61 1.30
C CYS A 83 4.51 7.15 1.34
N ARG A 84 3.84 7.09 0.18
CA ARG A 84 2.56 6.42 0.01
C ARG A 84 2.61 5.59 -1.25
N ILE A 85 2.20 4.34 -1.11
CA ILE A 85 2.18 3.34 -2.18
C ILE A 85 0.72 2.95 -2.38
N ASP A 86 0.23 3.14 -3.60
CA ASP A 86 -1.04 2.56 -4.07
C ASP A 86 -0.72 1.19 -4.66
N VAL A 87 -1.33 0.14 -4.14
CA VAL A 87 -1.07 -1.26 -4.52
C VAL A 87 -2.35 -1.81 -5.13
N ARG A 88 -2.28 -2.24 -6.39
CA ARG A 88 -3.42 -2.79 -7.13
C ARG A 88 -3.05 -4.11 -7.79
N ARG A 89 -3.96 -5.08 -7.70
CA ARG A 89 -3.92 -6.27 -8.55
C ARG A 89 -4.33 -5.86 -9.97
N ILE A 90 -3.50 -6.16 -10.96
CA ILE A 90 -3.78 -5.84 -12.37
C ILE A 90 -4.01 -7.08 -13.24
N GLY A 91 -3.68 -8.27 -12.74
CA GLY A 91 -3.89 -9.51 -13.48
C GLY A 91 -3.83 -10.76 -12.60
N GLN A 92 -4.10 -11.90 -13.22
CA GLN A 92 -3.94 -13.23 -12.61
C GLN A 92 -2.82 -13.96 -13.35
N LEU A 93 -1.99 -14.69 -12.61
CA LEU A 93 -0.98 -15.58 -13.18
C LEU A 93 -1.57 -16.99 -13.17
N LYS A 94 -1.54 -17.66 -14.32
CA LYS A 94 -2.09 -19.01 -14.48
C LYS A 94 -1.04 -19.98 -14.98
N ASP A 95 -1.09 -21.19 -14.47
CA ASP A 95 -0.40 -22.36 -14.99
C ASP A 95 -1.46 -23.37 -15.44
N GLY A 96 -1.65 -23.49 -16.76
CA GLY A 96 -2.82 -24.12 -17.35
C GLY A 96 -4.12 -23.47 -16.84
N ASP A 97 -4.97 -24.27 -16.19
CA ASP A 97 -6.23 -23.82 -15.59
C ASP A 97 -6.09 -23.30 -14.16
N GLN A 98 -4.94 -23.52 -13.49
CA GLN A 98 -4.75 -23.12 -12.09
C GLN A 98 -4.25 -21.69 -11.98
N VAL A 99 -4.86 -20.90 -11.10
CA VAL A 99 -4.36 -19.56 -10.74
C VAL A 99 -3.24 -19.72 -9.71
N VAL A 100 -2.00 -19.51 -10.14
CA VAL A 100 -0.78 -19.68 -9.32
C VAL A 100 -0.32 -18.39 -8.65
N GLY A 101 -0.87 -17.24 -9.06
CA GLY A 101 -0.54 -15.95 -8.45
C GLY A 101 -1.29 -14.78 -9.08
N GLN A 102 -0.75 -13.59 -8.86
CA GLN A 102 -1.32 -12.35 -9.35
C GLN A 102 -0.23 -11.35 -9.78
N ARG A 103 -0.47 -10.64 -10.87
CA ARG A 103 0.35 -9.49 -11.27
C ARG A 103 -0.08 -8.29 -10.44
N VAL A 104 0.86 -7.68 -9.73
CA VAL A 104 0.62 -6.52 -8.86
C VAL A 104 1.30 -5.30 -9.45
N ARG A 105 0.59 -4.17 -9.48
CA ARG A 105 1.12 -2.86 -9.80
C ARG A 105 1.15 -2.01 -8.55
N THR A 106 2.31 -1.43 -8.27
CA THR A 106 2.48 -0.46 -7.19
C THR A 106 2.84 0.91 -7.76
N LYS A 107 2.14 1.95 -7.31
CA LYS A 107 2.36 3.34 -7.72
C LYS A 107 2.73 4.18 -6.51
N ILE A 108 3.84 4.91 -6.61
CA ILE A 108 4.27 5.83 -5.56
C ILE A 108 3.45 7.14 -5.67
N VAL A 109 2.34 7.24 -4.94
CA VAL A 109 1.45 8.42 -5.00
C VAL A 109 1.93 9.59 -4.15
N LYS A 110 2.90 9.36 -3.26
CA LYS A 110 3.61 10.40 -2.50
C LYS A 110 5.01 9.92 -2.17
N ASN A 111 6.01 10.79 -2.33
CA ASN A 111 7.37 10.53 -1.91
C ASN A 111 8.01 11.86 -1.47
N LYS A 112 8.62 11.89 -0.27
CA LYS A 112 9.34 13.06 0.27
C LYS A 112 10.87 12.95 0.11
N ILE A 113 11.38 11.81 -0.36
CA ILE A 113 12.83 11.49 -0.37
C ILE A 113 13.36 11.34 -1.80
N ALA A 114 12.50 10.97 -2.76
CA ALA A 114 12.85 10.85 -4.16
C ALA A 114 11.66 11.28 -5.05
N PRO A 115 11.83 11.38 -6.38
CA PRO A 115 10.74 11.74 -7.29
C PRO A 115 9.52 10.81 -7.13
N PRO A 116 8.29 11.36 -6.98
CA PRO A 116 7.07 10.57 -6.88
C PRO A 116 6.59 10.05 -8.24
N PHE A 117 5.47 9.31 -8.23
CA PHE A 117 4.73 8.81 -9.39
C PHE A 117 5.41 7.73 -10.23
N ARG A 118 6.51 7.18 -9.75
CA ARG A 118 7.09 5.94 -10.31
C ARG A 118 6.16 4.76 -10.07
N ILE A 119 6.22 3.81 -11.00
CA ILE A 119 5.43 2.58 -11.00
C ILE A 119 6.40 1.40 -10.99
N ALA A 120 6.08 0.38 -10.21
CA ALA A 120 6.71 -0.93 -10.27
C ALA A 120 5.63 -2.00 -10.45
N GLU A 121 5.91 -2.97 -11.32
CA GLU A 121 5.05 -4.13 -11.55
C GLU A 121 5.87 -5.38 -11.27
N PHE A 122 5.26 -6.32 -10.58
CA PHE A 122 5.89 -7.56 -10.17
C PHE A 122 4.85 -8.66 -9.98
N ASP A 123 5.34 -9.89 -9.96
CA ASP A 123 4.52 -11.08 -9.75
C ASP A 123 4.46 -11.43 -8.26
N MET A 124 3.24 -11.62 -7.76
CA MET A 124 2.98 -12.11 -6.41
C MET A 124 2.39 -13.51 -6.50
N MET A 125 3.22 -14.50 -6.21
CA MET A 125 2.91 -15.92 -6.22
C MET A 125 2.20 -16.31 -4.91
N HIS A 126 1.28 -17.28 -4.98
CA HIS A 126 0.55 -17.71 -3.79
C HIS A 126 1.40 -18.48 -2.77
N THR A 127 2.43 -19.19 -3.22
CA THR A 127 3.26 -20.07 -2.39
C THR A 127 4.41 -19.35 -1.71
N ASN A 128 5.06 -18.41 -2.41
CA ASN A 128 6.34 -17.82 -2.01
C ASN A 128 6.35 -16.28 -2.04
N GLY A 129 5.23 -15.63 -2.33
CA GLY A 129 5.11 -14.17 -2.29
C GLY A 129 5.70 -13.50 -3.52
N ILE A 130 6.45 -12.41 -3.34
CA ILE A 130 7.01 -11.64 -4.47
C ILE A 130 8.06 -12.49 -5.19
N SER A 131 7.90 -12.68 -6.50
CA SER A 131 8.81 -13.45 -7.35
C SER A 131 10.06 -12.62 -7.68
N TYR A 132 11.06 -12.69 -6.81
CA TYR A 132 12.30 -11.92 -6.97
C TYR A 132 13.09 -12.34 -8.23
N GLU A 133 13.17 -13.64 -8.48
CA GLU A 133 13.90 -14.19 -9.62
C GLU A 133 13.24 -13.81 -10.95
N GLY A 134 11.90 -13.81 -10.98
CA GLY A 134 11.13 -13.34 -12.13
C GLY A 134 11.37 -11.86 -12.42
N ASP A 135 11.27 -11.02 -11.39
CA ASP A 135 11.52 -9.58 -11.51
C ASP A 135 12.96 -9.28 -11.96
N LEU A 136 13.95 -10.03 -11.46
CA LEU A 136 15.36 -9.87 -11.85
C LEU A 136 15.56 -10.21 -13.32
N LEU A 137 14.94 -11.29 -13.81
CA LEU A 137 15.00 -11.68 -15.21
C LEU A 137 14.32 -10.64 -16.12
N ASP A 138 13.12 -10.18 -15.74
CA ASP A 138 12.40 -9.13 -16.46
C ASP A 138 13.23 -7.85 -16.57
N LEU A 139 13.91 -7.47 -15.48
CA LEU A 139 14.81 -6.32 -15.47
C LEU A 139 16.04 -6.56 -16.36
N GLY A 140 16.63 -7.75 -16.32
CA GLY A 140 17.75 -8.14 -17.16
C GLY A 140 17.44 -8.07 -18.65
N ILE A 141 16.25 -8.53 -19.05
CA ILE A 141 15.76 -8.44 -20.44
C ILE A 141 15.53 -6.98 -20.82
N LYS A 142 14.88 -6.21 -19.94
CA LYS A 142 14.57 -4.80 -20.18
C LYS A 142 15.83 -3.94 -20.37
N HIS A 143 16.89 -4.25 -19.65
CA HIS A 143 18.16 -3.54 -19.72
C HIS A 143 19.17 -4.18 -20.70
N SER A 144 18.73 -5.16 -21.51
CA SER A 144 19.56 -5.87 -22.47
C SER A 144 20.81 -6.54 -21.87
N VAL A 145 20.76 -6.84 -20.57
CA VAL A 145 21.76 -7.66 -19.86
C VAL A 145 21.52 -9.13 -20.16
N VAL A 146 20.25 -9.51 -20.38
CA VAL A 146 19.84 -10.87 -20.75
C VAL A 146 19.18 -10.81 -22.12
N SER A 147 19.65 -11.65 -23.04
CA SER A 147 19.05 -11.83 -24.36
C SER A 147 18.07 -12.99 -24.36
N ARG A 148 16.93 -12.82 -25.05
CA ARG A 148 15.92 -13.87 -25.22
C ARG A 148 15.90 -14.30 -26.68
N SER A 149 16.13 -15.59 -26.93
CA SER A 149 16.02 -16.21 -28.26
C SER A 149 14.93 -17.29 -28.19
N GLY A 150 13.72 -16.90 -28.59
CA GLY A 150 12.54 -17.76 -28.47
C GLY A 150 12.16 -18.03 -27.00
N SER A 151 12.18 -19.30 -26.61
CA SER A 151 11.94 -19.75 -25.23
C SER A 151 13.22 -19.84 -24.39
N TRP A 152 14.39 -19.54 -24.97
CA TRP A 152 15.68 -19.64 -24.29
C TRP A 152 16.17 -18.27 -23.84
N PHE A 153 16.71 -18.23 -22.62
CA PHE A 153 17.37 -17.05 -22.04
C PHE A 153 18.88 -17.27 -22.08
N LYS A 154 19.62 -16.24 -22.51
CA LYS A 154 21.08 -16.23 -22.57
C LYS A 154 21.60 -14.94 -21.94
N LEU A 155 22.46 -15.10 -20.93
CA LEU A 155 23.22 -14.00 -20.33
C LEU A 155 24.38 -13.59 -21.24
#